data_AF-A0A828PMH6-F1
#
_entry.id   AF-A0A828PMH6-F1
#
_cell.length_a   1.000
_cell.length_b   1.000
_cell.length_c   1.000
_cell.angle_alpha   90.00
_cell.angle_beta   90.00
_cell.angle_gamma   90.00
#
_symmetry.space_group_name_H-M   'P 1'
#
loop_
_entity.id
_entity.type
_entity.pdbx_description
1 polymer ?
#
loop_
_entity_poly.entity_id
_entity_poly.type
_entity_poly.pdbx_seq_one_letter_code
_entity_poly.pdbx_strand_id
1 'polypeptide(L)'
;MKKILLMLSLLFFATAGYCEVSDTLVTGGYDKQAMSDAIQHARKETDQFIEVLNKKDADTFAVKAPITDHGRTEHFWLTDVTYSNGMFIGVISNDPGIVTNVEYGQEWKIKKEDISDW
;
A
#
# COMPACT_ATOMS: atom_id res chain seq x y z
N MET A 1 -58.68 -24.01 -0.93
CA MET A 1 -58.42 -22.76 -0.17
C MET A 1 -57.75 -23.09 1.15
N LYS A 2 -56.46 -22.82 1.29
CA LYS A 2 -55.78 -22.66 2.59
C LYS A 2 -54.54 -21.82 2.34
N LYS A 3 -54.60 -20.57 2.80
CA LYS A 3 -53.52 -19.59 2.76
C LYS A 3 -52.47 -20.07 3.76
N ILE A 4 -51.23 -20.31 3.33
CA ILE A 4 -50.11 -20.50 4.26
C ILE A 4 -49.14 -19.33 4.06
N LEU A 5 -49.18 -18.53 5.12
CA LEU A 5 -48.38 -17.40 5.55
C LEU A 5 -46.91 -17.39 5.04
N LEU A 6 -46.52 -16.26 4.44
CA LEU A 6 -45.13 -15.84 4.26
C LEU A 6 -44.44 -15.76 5.63
N MET A 7 -43.29 -16.44 5.79
CA MET A 7 -42.29 -16.08 6.78
C MET A 7 -41.07 -15.55 6.03
N LEU A 8 -40.91 -14.23 6.05
CA LEU A 8 -39.69 -13.54 5.63
C LEU A 8 -38.69 -13.63 6.79
N SER A 9 -37.82 -14.63 6.78
CA SER A 9 -36.70 -14.73 7.71
C SER A 9 -35.57 -13.83 7.22
N LEU A 10 -35.48 -12.61 7.77
CA LEU A 10 -34.33 -11.73 7.61
C LEU A 10 -33.17 -12.32 8.43
N LEU A 11 -32.26 -13.04 7.77
CA LEU A 11 -30.97 -13.41 8.33
C LEU A 11 -30.08 -12.15 8.34
N PHE A 12 -30.05 -11.44 9.47
CA PHE A 12 -28.98 -10.50 9.76
C PHE A 12 -27.70 -11.31 9.98
N PHE A 13 -26.94 -11.54 8.91
CA PHE A 13 -25.52 -11.85 9.05
C PHE A 13 -24.83 -10.60 9.56
N ALA A 14 -24.74 -10.46 10.88
CA ALA A 14 -23.72 -9.61 11.50
C ALA A 14 -22.37 -10.27 11.19
N THR A 15 -21.82 -9.98 10.02
CA THR A 15 -20.39 -10.18 9.80
C THR A 15 -19.71 -9.19 10.73
N ALA A 16 -19.34 -9.66 11.92
CA ALA A 16 -18.31 -8.99 12.70
C ALA A 16 -17.13 -8.83 11.75
N GLY A 17 -16.83 -7.59 11.35
CA GLY A 17 -15.69 -7.28 10.51
C GLY A 17 -14.45 -7.77 11.23
N TYR A 18 -13.97 -8.94 10.82
CA TYR A 18 -12.70 -9.47 11.28
C TYR A 18 -11.67 -8.52 10.68
N CYS A 19 -11.13 -7.62 11.50
CA CYS A 19 -10.01 -6.77 11.11
C CYS A 19 -8.77 -7.65 11.22
N GLU A 20 -8.57 -8.52 10.23
CA GLU A 20 -7.35 -9.28 10.11
C GLU A 20 -6.24 -8.27 9.78
N VAL A 21 -5.33 -8.09 10.73
CA VAL A 21 -4.18 -7.22 10.50
C VAL A 21 -3.34 -7.87 9.41
N SER A 22 -3.08 -7.14 8.32
CA SER A 22 -2.27 -7.59 7.20
C SER A 22 -0.97 -8.25 7.68
N ASP A 23 -0.68 -9.46 7.19
CA ASP A 23 0.54 -10.23 7.51
C ASP A 23 1.84 -9.47 7.19
N THR A 24 1.73 -8.43 6.35
CA THR A 24 2.86 -7.58 5.96
C THR A 24 3.08 -6.37 6.86
N LEU A 25 2.18 -6.11 7.81
CA LEU A 25 2.27 -4.97 8.70
C LEU A 25 3.33 -5.20 9.80
N VAL A 26 4.36 -4.36 9.80
CA VAL A 26 5.37 -4.31 10.86
C VAL A 26 5.13 -3.09 11.75
N THR A 27 4.77 -3.30 13.02
CA THR A 27 4.40 -2.22 13.95
C THR A 27 5.52 -1.80 14.93
N GLY A 28 6.68 -2.47 14.91
CA GLY A 28 7.77 -2.16 15.83
C GLY A 28 8.93 -3.15 15.76
N GLY A 29 9.82 -3.09 16.75
CA GLY A 29 11.00 -3.97 16.84
C GLY A 29 12.20 -3.58 15.98
N TYR A 30 12.11 -2.43 15.28
CA TYR A 30 13.18 -1.90 14.44
C TYR A 30 13.85 -0.67 15.07
N ASP A 31 15.10 -0.42 14.69
CA ASP A 31 15.83 0.80 15.03
C ASP A 31 15.36 1.96 14.14
N LYS A 32 14.84 3.02 14.77
CA LYS A 32 14.30 4.19 14.07
C LYS A 32 15.37 5.01 13.35
N GLN A 33 16.58 5.10 13.90
CA GLN A 33 17.68 5.82 13.26
C GLN A 33 18.16 5.05 12.04
N ALA A 34 18.36 3.74 12.19
CA ALA A 34 18.75 2.89 11.07
C ALA A 34 17.70 2.92 9.93
N MET A 35 16.41 2.91 10.27
CA MET A 35 15.32 3.06 9.29
C MET A 35 15.37 4.44 8.60
N SER A 36 15.56 5.52 9.35
CA SER A 36 15.71 6.87 8.77
C SER A 36 16.89 6.93 7.82
N ASP A 37 18.05 6.37 8.21
CA ASP A 37 19.27 6.39 7.39
C ASP A 37 19.09 5.58 6.10
N ALA A 38 18.43 4.42 6.18
CA ALA A 38 18.09 3.60 5.02
C ALA A 38 17.18 4.36 4.03
N ILE A 39 16.14 5.04 4.54
CA ILE A 39 15.26 5.87 3.69
C ILE A 39 16.05 6.98 2.99
N GLN A 40 16.95 7.66 3.71
CA GLN A 40 17.79 8.71 3.11
C GLN A 40 18.74 8.14 2.06
N HIS A 41 19.26 6.94 2.27
CA HIS A 41 20.12 6.26 1.29
C HIS A 41 19.34 5.89 0.03
N ALA A 42 18.19 5.23 0.16
CA ALA A 42 17.33 4.87 -0.96
C ALA A 42 16.95 6.08 -1.83
N ARG A 43 16.63 7.22 -1.19
CA ARG A 43 16.32 8.49 -1.87
C ARG A 43 17.49 9.08 -2.67
N LYS A 44 18.73 8.91 -2.19
CA LYS A 44 19.93 9.37 -2.91
C LYS A 44 20.16 8.58 -4.18
N GLU A 45 19.78 7.31 -4.21
CA GLU A 45 20.00 6.41 -5.34
C GLU A 45 18.80 6.32 -6.28
N THR A 46 17.68 6.98 -5.95
CA THR A 46 16.45 6.89 -6.74
C THR A 46 16.60 7.38 -8.19
N ASP A 47 17.53 8.29 -8.49
CA ASP A 47 17.79 8.68 -9.89
C ASP A 47 18.34 7.51 -10.73
N GLN A 48 19.19 6.65 -10.13
CA GLN A 48 19.70 5.47 -10.81
C GLN A 48 18.59 4.46 -11.05
N PHE A 49 17.72 4.25 -10.06
CA PHE A 49 16.51 3.43 -10.21
C PHE A 49 15.62 3.93 -11.36
N ILE A 50 15.35 5.24 -11.43
CA ILE A 50 14.54 5.85 -12.49
C ILE A 50 15.17 5.62 -13.86
N GLU A 51 16.50 5.66 -13.98
CA GLU A 51 17.21 5.38 -15.23
C GLU A 51 16.98 3.95 -15.70
N VAL A 52 17.10 2.96 -14.80
CA VAL A 52 16.86 1.54 -15.11
C VAL A 52 15.39 1.29 -15.43
N LEU A 53 14.48 1.90 -14.66
CA LEU A 53 13.03 1.84 -14.88
C LEU A 53 12.64 2.32 -16.28
N ASN A 54 13.20 3.45 -16.72
CA ASN A 54 12.89 4.01 -18.03
C ASN A 54 13.46 3.19 -19.19
N LYS A 55 14.57 2.48 -18.96
CA LYS A 55 15.15 1.52 -19.92
C LYS A 55 14.39 0.20 -19.97
N LYS A 56 13.57 -0.10 -18.94
CA LYS A 56 12.90 -1.40 -18.76
C LYS A 56 13.90 -2.56 -18.70
N ASP A 57 15.03 -2.33 -18.03
CA ASP A 57 16.19 -3.24 -17.97
C ASP A 57 16.13 -4.19 -16.75
N ALA A 58 14.93 -4.49 -16.26
CA ALA A 58 14.66 -5.46 -15.19
C ALA A 58 13.24 -6.03 -15.34
N ASP A 59 13.02 -7.22 -14.76
CA ASP A 59 11.73 -7.92 -14.84
C ASP A 59 10.63 -7.24 -14.02
N THR A 60 10.98 -6.63 -12.89
CA THR A 60 10.03 -6.01 -11.96
C THR A 60 10.60 -4.73 -11.38
N PHE A 61 9.74 -3.74 -11.22
CA PHE A 61 10.04 -2.48 -10.55
C PHE A 61 8.97 -2.20 -9.50
N ALA A 62 9.38 -1.72 -8.33
CA ALA A 62 8.48 -1.27 -7.30
C ALA A 62 9.03 -0.02 -6.60
N VAL A 63 8.17 0.73 -5.94
CA VAL A 63 8.60 1.76 -4.97
C VAL A 63 7.78 1.61 -3.71
N LYS A 64 8.36 1.92 -2.55
CA LYS A 64 7.67 1.82 -1.28
C LYS A 64 7.12 3.18 -0.86
N ALA A 65 5.80 3.30 -0.74
CA ALA A 65 5.10 4.53 -0.40
C ALA A 65 4.65 4.54 1.07
N PRO A 66 5.09 5.51 1.90
CA PRO A 66 4.44 5.77 3.17
C PRO A 66 3.07 6.42 2.93
N ILE A 67 2.01 5.78 3.42
CA ILE A 67 0.63 6.29 3.33
C ILE A 67 0.13 6.51 4.76
N THR A 68 -0.38 7.71 5.01
CA THR A 68 -0.86 8.11 6.33
C THR A 68 -2.37 8.23 6.35
N ASP A 69 -2.98 7.66 7.38
CA ASP A 69 -4.40 7.78 7.67
C ASP A 69 -4.62 7.88 9.18
N HIS A 70 -5.46 8.84 9.59
CA HIS A 70 -5.75 9.11 11.01
C HIS A 70 -4.49 9.18 11.92
N GLY A 71 -3.39 9.74 11.41
CA GLY A 71 -2.14 9.90 12.16
C GLY A 71 -1.28 8.64 12.27
N ARG A 72 -1.64 7.55 11.59
CA ARG A 72 -0.86 6.31 11.49
C ARG A 72 -0.31 6.18 10.07
N THR A 73 0.92 5.69 9.95
CA THR A 73 1.58 5.48 8.66
C THR A 73 1.85 4.01 8.44
N GLU A 74 1.49 3.52 7.27
CA GLU A 74 1.82 2.19 6.77
C GLU A 74 2.59 2.33 5.45
N HIS A 75 3.51 1.41 5.18
CA HIS A 75 4.37 1.47 4.01
C HIS A 75 3.99 0.39 3.00
N PHE A 76 3.54 0.81 1.82
CA PHE A 76 3.03 -0.06 0.76
C PHE A 76 4.03 -0.19 -0.37
N TRP A 77 4.18 -1.39 -0.92
CA TRP A 77 4.79 -1.52 -2.24
C TRP A 77 3.81 -1.06 -3.32
N LEU A 78 4.29 -0.22 -4.24
CA LEU A 78 3.65 0.09 -5.50
C LEU A 78 4.32 -0.73 -6.60
N THR A 79 3.56 -1.53 -7.33
CA THR A 79 4.03 -2.26 -8.52
C THR A 79 3.58 -1.57 -9.81
N ASP A 80 3.99 -2.09 -10.97
CA ASP A 80 3.68 -1.52 -12.29
C ASP A 80 4.04 -0.03 -12.40
N VAL A 81 5.14 0.34 -11.76
CA VAL A 81 5.50 1.74 -11.57
C VAL A 81 5.93 2.41 -12.87
N THR A 82 5.50 3.65 -13.02
CA THR A 82 5.99 4.59 -14.03
C THR A 82 6.43 5.87 -13.35
N TYR A 83 7.34 6.61 -13.97
CA TYR A 83 7.83 7.87 -13.43
C TYR A 83 7.64 9.00 -14.45
N SER A 84 6.98 10.08 -14.03
CA SER A 84 6.82 11.28 -14.85
C SER A 84 6.58 12.51 -13.97
N ASN A 85 7.06 13.68 -14.39
CA ASN A 85 6.80 14.96 -13.71
C ASN A 85 7.12 14.96 -12.20
N GLY A 86 8.17 14.26 -11.77
CA GLY A 86 8.56 14.18 -10.35
C GLY A 86 7.80 13.15 -9.53
N MET A 87 6.88 12.40 -10.15
CA MET A 87 5.96 11.48 -9.48
C MET A 87 6.14 10.05 -9.97
N PHE A 88 6.12 9.10 -9.04
CA PHE A 88 5.80 7.71 -9.33
C PHE A 88 4.29 7.53 -9.37
N ILE A 89 3.82 6.73 -10.34
CA ILE A 89 2.45 6.24 -10.44
C ILE A 89 2.54 4.71 -10.51
N GLY A 90 1.83 4.01 -9.63
CA GLY A 90 1.83 2.55 -9.58
C GLY A 90 0.61 2.01 -8.85
N VAL A 91 0.59 0.71 -8.57
CA VAL A 91 -0.55 -0.01 -8.00
C VAL A 91 -0.19 -0.55 -6.62
N ILE A 92 -1.04 -0.30 -5.62
CA ILE A 92 -0.89 -0.83 -4.25
C ILE A 92 -0.87 -2.37 -4.28
N SER A 93 0.21 -2.97 -3.79
CA SER A 93 0.49 -4.40 -3.92
C SER A 93 0.44 -5.18 -2.59
N ASN A 94 -0.08 -4.57 -1.52
CA ASN A 94 -0.30 -5.22 -0.22
C ASN A 94 -1.65 -4.77 0.37
N ASP A 95 -2.31 -5.67 1.11
CA ASP A 95 -3.54 -5.34 1.82
C ASP A 95 -3.27 -4.36 2.98
N PRO A 96 -4.06 -3.28 3.12
CA PRO A 96 -3.95 -2.35 4.24
C PRO A 96 -4.25 -3.03 5.59
N GLY A 97 -3.39 -2.80 6.59
CA GLY A 97 -3.63 -3.27 7.95
C GLY A 97 -4.19 -2.20 8.89
N ILE A 98 -3.67 -0.96 8.80
CA ILE A 98 -4.00 0.12 9.76
C ILE A 98 -4.44 1.42 9.11
N VAL A 99 -4.33 1.56 7.79
CA VAL A 99 -4.89 2.69 7.05
C VAL A 99 -6.17 2.25 6.34
N THR A 100 -7.12 3.17 6.17
CA THR A 100 -8.45 2.88 5.60
C THR A 100 -8.76 3.71 4.34
N ASN A 101 -7.82 4.54 3.92
CA ASN A 101 -7.94 5.45 2.78
C ASN A 101 -7.36 4.90 1.47
N VAL A 102 -6.94 3.64 1.46
CA VAL A 102 -6.44 2.91 0.29
C VAL A 102 -6.87 1.45 0.33
N GLU A 103 -6.84 0.77 -0.82
CA GLU A 103 -7.09 -0.67 -0.96
C GLU A 103 -6.07 -1.34 -1.90
N TYR A 104 -5.92 -2.67 -1.79
CA TYR A 104 -5.12 -3.46 -2.73
C TYR A 104 -5.60 -3.26 -4.17
N GLY A 105 -4.68 -3.10 -5.11
CA GLY A 105 -4.99 -2.88 -6.52
C GLY A 105 -5.33 -1.44 -6.89
N GLN A 106 -5.37 -0.51 -5.93
CA GLN A 106 -5.62 0.90 -6.18
C GLN A 106 -4.40 1.58 -6.84
N GLU A 107 -4.64 2.45 -7.84
CA GLU A 107 -3.61 3.36 -8.35
C GLU A 107 -3.22 4.40 -7.27
N TRP A 108 -1.93 4.58 -7.06
CA TRP A 108 -1.39 5.57 -6.14
C TRP A 108 -0.31 6.42 -6.80
N LYS A 109 -0.22 7.69 -6.37
CA LYS A 109 0.77 8.65 -6.85
C LYS A 109 1.58 9.17 -5.69
N ILE A 110 2.89 9.16 -5.83
CA ILE A 110 3.81 9.63 -4.80
C ILE A 110 4.99 10.37 -5.42
N LYS A 111 5.46 11.43 -4.74
CA LYS A 111 6.66 12.15 -5.17
C LYS A 111 7.90 11.30 -4.96
N LYS A 112 8.91 11.48 -5.81
CA LYS A 112 10.20 10.83 -5.68
C LYS A 112 10.81 11.01 -4.28
N GLU A 113 10.74 12.22 -3.74
CA GLU A 113 11.28 12.58 -2.44
C GLU A 113 10.54 11.98 -1.23
N ASP A 114 9.34 11.42 -1.45
CA ASP A 114 8.47 10.91 -0.38
C ASP A 114 8.53 9.39 -0.24
N ILE A 115 9.08 8.65 -1.21
CA ILE A 115 9.23 7.19 -1.11
C ILE A 115 10.12 6.82 0.09
N SER A 116 9.90 5.64 0.65
CA SER A 116 10.75 5.08 1.69
C SER A 116 11.80 4.12 1.14
N ASP A 117 11.57 3.52 -0.03
CA ASP A 117 12.44 2.51 -0.64
C ASP A 117 12.07 2.29 -2.12
N TRP A 118 12.87 1.51 -2.85
CA TRP A 118 12.59 1.03 -4.22
C TRP A 118 13.25 -0.32 -4.53
#